data_AF-A0A2W2DLC8-F1
#
_entry.id   AF-A0A2W2DLC8-F1
#
_cell.length_a   1.000
_cell.length_b   1.000
_cell.length_c   1.000
_cell.angle_alpha   90.00
_cell.angle_beta   90.00
_cell.angle_gamma   90.00
#
_symmetry.space_group_name_H-M   'P 1'
#
loop_
_entity.id
_entity.type
_entity.pdbx_description
1 polymer ?
#
loop_
_entity_poly.entity_id
_entity_poly.type
_entity_poly.pdbx_seq_one_letter_code
_entity_poly.pdbx_strand_id
1 'polypeptide(L)'
;ELVRALGFGSDEEIIDIFGGSDSLDFTLDKDVHKNPEDSRVAESLKDIYERLRPGEPKTADSSRSLLTARFFDPKRYDMAPVGRYKVNKKLSLKTRLLGQTLAETLADPDTGEVIAQKGEMVNKDVMKKLAVFL
;
A
#
# COMPACT_ATOMS: atom_id res chain seq x y z
N GLU A 1 8.76 1.62 9.13
CA GLU A 1 8.61 3.10 9.05
C GLU A 1 7.53 3.64 8.09
N LEU A 2 7.71 3.70 6.77
CA LEU A 2 6.78 4.47 5.90
C LEU A 2 5.34 3.96 5.95
N VAL A 3 5.15 2.65 5.89
CA VAL A 3 3.82 2.02 5.98
C VAL A 3 3.14 2.38 7.30
N ARG A 4 3.88 2.34 8.41
CA ARG A 4 3.37 2.75 9.73
C ARG A 4 3.00 4.22 9.77
N ALA A 5 3.82 5.10 9.21
CA ALA A 5 3.52 6.53 9.13
C ALA A 5 2.26 6.85 8.32
N LEU A 6 1.89 5.99 7.36
CA LEU A 6 0.64 6.10 6.60
C LEU A 6 -0.60 5.64 7.39
N GLY A 7 -0.42 4.99 8.54
CA GLY A 7 -1.51 4.68 9.48
C GLY A 7 -1.58 3.23 9.95
N PHE A 8 -0.80 2.31 9.38
CA PHE A 8 -0.84 0.89 9.73
C PHE A 8 0.09 0.59 10.90
N GLY A 9 -0.47 0.56 12.11
CA GLY A 9 0.31 0.59 13.34
C GLY A 9 0.91 -0.77 13.72
N SER A 10 0.17 -1.84 13.46
CA SER A 10 0.51 -3.21 13.87
C SER A 10 1.22 -3.99 12.78
N ASP A 11 1.95 -5.03 13.16
CA ASP A 11 2.68 -5.88 12.22
C ASP A 11 1.70 -6.79 11.49
N GLU A 12 0.66 -7.25 12.18
CA GLU A 12 -0.45 -8.03 11.63
C GLU A 12 -1.15 -7.29 10.50
N GLU A 13 -1.53 -6.01 10.69
CA GLU A 13 -2.14 -5.20 9.62
C GLU A 13 -1.24 -5.08 8.39
N ILE A 14 0.07 -4.95 8.59
CA ILE A 14 1.03 -4.82 7.49
C ILE A 14 1.16 -6.16 6.75
N ILE A 15 1.22 -7.27 7.48
CA ILE A 15 1.29 -8.62 6.91
C ILE A 15 0.01 -8.93 6.11
N ASP A 16 -1.16 -8.54 6.61
CA ASP A 16 -2.43 -8.75 5.91
C ASP A 16 -2.48 -8.00 4.56
N ILE A 17 -1.89 -6.81 4.48
CA ILE A 17 -1.88 -5.98 3.27
C ILE A 17 -0.88 -6.51 2.23
N PHE A 18 0.34 -6.83 2.66
CA PHE A 18 1.43 -7.20 1.76
C PHE A 18 1.51 -8.71 1.49
N GLY A 19 0.86 -9.52 2.32
CA GLY A 19 1.06 -10.96 2.40
C GLY A 19 2.37 -11.31 3.11
N GLY A 20 2.51 -12.59 3.48
CA GLY A 20 3.75 -13.11 4.06
C GLY A 20 4.88 -13.18 3.03
N SER A 21 6.06 -12.65 3.40
CA SER A 21 7.28 -12.83 2.64
C SER A 21 8.50 -12.67 3.53
N ASP A 22 9.55 -13.48 3.31
CA ASP A 22 10.77 -13.42 4.12
C ASP A 22 11.37 -12.00 4.19
N SER A 23 11.29 -11.25 3.08
CA SER A 23 11.80 -9.88 3.03
C SER A 23 11.00 -8.91 3.90
N LEU A 24 9.68 -9.11 3.99
CA LEU A 24 8.83 -8.33 4.89
C LEU A 24 9.15 -8.67 6.34
N ASP A 25 9.23 -9.96 6.65
CA ASP A 25 9.50 -10.46 8.01
C ASP A 25 10.84 -9.92 8.53
N PHE A 26 11.92 -10.06 7.74
CA PHE A 26 13.23 -9.49 8.09
C PHE A 26 13.25 -7.97 8.22
N THR A 27 12.31 -7.26 7.58
CA THR A 27 12.18 -5.81 7.70
C THR A 27 11.43 -5.45 8.99
N LEU A 28 10.37 -6.18 9.33
CA LEU A 28 9.60 -6.00 10.55
C LEU A 28 10.42 -6.31 11.80
N ASP A 29 11.21 -7.38 11.78
CA ASP A 29 12.14 -7.74 12.87
C ASP A 29 13.15 -6.63 13.21
N LYS A 30 13.53 -5.85 12.19
CA LYS A 30 14.47 -4.71 12.33
C LYS A 30 13.76 -3.39 12.66
N ASP A 31 12.45 -3.31 12.49
CA ASP A 31 11.62 -2.16 12.84
C ASP A 31 11.32 -2.20 14.34
N VAL A 32 12.29 -1.72 15.14
CA VAL A 32 12.19 -1.71 16.60
C VAL A 32 11.46 -0.46 17.08
N HIS A 33 10.47 -0.64 17.95
CA HIS A 33 9.78 0.45 18.65
C HIS A 33 10.67 0.99 19.78
N LYS A 34 11.23 2.19 19.60
CA LYS A 34 12.26 2.73 20.50
C LYS A 34 11.65 3.46 21.70
N ASN A 35 10.50 4.09 21.52
CA ASN A 35 9.87 4.91 22.56
C ASN A 35 8.48 4.37 22.94
N PRO A 36 8.35 3.65 24.07
CA PRO A 36 7.08 3.07 24.52
C PRO A 36 5.95 4.09 24.75
N GLU A 37 6.29 5.37 24.97
CA GLU A 37 5.29 6.44 25.18
C GLU A 37 4.59 6.85 23.89
N ASP A 38 5.20 6.58 22.74
CA ASP A 38 4.61 6.87 21.44
C ASP A 38 3.88 5.65 20.88
N SER A 39 2.85 5.86 20.07
CA SER A 39 2.40 4.77 19.19
C SER A 39 3.43 4.51 18.09
N ARG A 40 3.44 3.30 17.53
CA ARG A 40 4.30 2.96 16.39
C ARG A 40 4.11 3.91 15.20
N VAL A 41 2.87 4.34 14.94
CA VAL A 41 2.55 5.33 13.91
C VAL A 41 3.20 6.69 14.22
N ALA A 42 3.08 7.16 15.47
CA ALA A 42 3.66 8.41 15.90
C ALA A 42 5.19 8.40 15.86
N GLU A 43 5.83 7.31 16.29
CA GLU A 43 7.27 7.13 16.18
C GLU A 43 7.72 7.18 14.71
N SER A 44 7.08 6.41 13.83
CA SER A 44 7.43 6.40 12.40
C SER A 44 7.24 7.75 11.72
N LEU A 45 6.20 8.52 12.10
CA LEU A 45 6.01 9.89 11.62
C LEU A 45 7.17 10.79 12.04
N LYS A 46 7.56 10.76 13.32
CA LYS A 46 8.69 11.54 13.85
C LYS A 46 10.01 11.12 13.20
N ASP A 47 10.23 9.84 12.95
CA ASP A 47 11.43 9.33 12.28
C ASP A 47 11.53 9.78 10.81
N ILE A 48 10.41 9.86 10.09
CA ILE A 48 10.38 10.45 8.75
C ILE A 48 10.66 11.96 8.83
N TYR A 49 10.06 12.68 9.79
CA TYR A 49 10.29 14.11 9.96
C TYR A 49 11.77 14.43 10.23
N GLU A 50 12.42 13.69 11.14
CA GLU A 50 13.84 13.87 11.47
C GLU A 50 14.74 13.72 10.24
N ARG A 51 14.49 12.69 9.41
CA ARG A 51 15.27 12.47 8.19
C ARG A 51 15.10 13.60 7.16
N LEU A 52 13.94 14.26 7.15
CA LEU A 52 13.63 15.35 6.23
C LEU A 52 14.07 16.72 6.76
N ARG A 53 14.08 16.89 8.08
CA ARG A 53 14.37 18.14 8.80
C ARG A 53 15.16 17.84 10.08
N PRO A 54 16.46 17.52 9.96
CA PRO A 54 17.27 17.11 11.09
C PRO A 54 17.44 18.26 12.10
N GLY A 55 17.27 17.95 13.38
CA GLY A 55 17.45 18.92 14.47
C GLY A 55 16.28 19.89 14.72
N GLU A 56 15.22 19.86 13.90
CA GLU A 56 13.98 20.58 14.22
C GLU A 56 13.14 19.79 15.23
N PRO A 57 12.49 20.46 16.21
CA PRO A 57 11.60 19.78 17.14
C PRO A 57 10.43 19.14 16.39
N LYS A 58 10.14 17.88 16.73
CA LYS A 58 9.14 17.05 16.03
C LYS A 58 8.01 16.62 16.96
N THR A 59 6.78 16.82 16.51
CA THR A 59 5.57 16.27 17.11
C THR A 59 4.91 15.31 16.12
N ALA A 60 4.04 14.41 16.57
CA ALA A 60 3.32 13.51 15.67
C ALA A 60 2.47 14.29 14.66
N ASP A 61 1.79 15.35 15.12
CA ASP A 61 0.90 16.17 14.28
C ASP A 61 1.64 17.01 13.25
N SER A 62 2.75 17.65 13.64
CA SER A 62 3.60 18.40 12.71
C SER A 62 4.22 17.47 11.67
N SER A 63 4.62 16.26 12.10
CA SER A 63 5.18 15.23 11.22
C SER A 63 4.17 14.73 10.20
N ARG A 64 2.95 14.44 10.63
CA ARG A 64 1.83 14.07 9.75
C ARG A 64 1.53 15.17 8.75
N SER A 65 1.44 16.42 9.21
CA SER A 65 1.18 17.58 8.36
C SER A 65 2.26 17.76 7.28
N LEU A 66 3.54 17.55 7.62
CA LEU A 66 4.64 17.60 6.65
C LEU A 66 4.50 16.50 5.59
N LEU A 67 4.25 15.26 6.00
CA LEU A 67 4.07 14.12 5.09
C LEU A 67 2.90 14.38 4.13
N THR A 68 1.75 14.78 4.67
CA THR A 68 0.54 15.10 3.91
C THR A 68 0.78 16.22 2.92
N ALA A 69 1.36 17.34 3.36
CA ALA A 69 1.65 18.48 2.50
C ALA A 69 2.66 18.14 1.39
N ARG A 70 3.57 17.19 1.61
CA ARG A 70 4.61 16.84 0.64
C ARG A 70 4.10 15.93 -0.48
N PHE A 71 3.23 14.97 -0.19
CA PHE A 71 2.82 13.96 -1.16
C PHE A 71 1.34 14.05 -1.59
N PHE A 72 0.49 14.66 -0.79
CA PHE A 72 -0.97 14.61 -0.96
C PHE A 72 -1.62 15.99 -1.12
N ASP A 73 -0.86 17.08 -1.04
CA ASP A 73 -1.35 18.42 -1.39
C ASP A 73 -1.25 18.63 -2.92
N PRO A 74 -2.38 18.80 -3.63
CA PRO A 74 -2.38 18.97 -5.08
C PRO A 74 -1.68 20.25 -5.55
N LYS A 75 -1.46 21.23 -4.68
CA LYS A 75 -0.68 22.44 -5.00
C LYS A 75 0.83 22.20 -4.95
N ARG A 76 1.27 21.17 -4.23
CA ARG A 76 2.71 20.89 -3.97
C ARG A 76 3.22 19.66 -4.70
N TYR A 77 2.33 18.72 -5.02
CA TYR A 77 2.69 17.49 -5.72
C TYR A 77 1.69 17.21 -6.85
N ASP A 78 2.16 17.32 -8.09
CA ASP A 78 1.38 16.98 -9.28
C ASP A 78 2.20 16.06 -10.20
N MET A 79 1.60 14.94 -10.59
CA MET A 79 2.20 14.03 -11.58
C MET A 79 1.90 14.44 -13.02
N ALA A 80 1.09 15.47 -13.23
CA ALA A 80 0.46 15.85 -14.49
C ALA A 80 -0.41 14.71 -15.07
N PRO A 81 -1.28 15.00 -16.06
CA PRO A 81 -2.12 13.97 -16.68
C PRO A 81 -1.32 12.79 -17.25
N VAL A 82 -0.16 13.06 -17.85
CA VAL A 82 0.71 12.02 -18.44
C VAL A 82 1.35 11.14 -17.37
N GLY A 83 1.80 11.71 -16.25
CA GLY A 83 2.37 10.91 -15.16
C GLY A 83 1.32 10.04 -14.49
N ARG A 84 0.11 10.57 -14.25
CA ARG A 84 -1.02 9.76 -13.75
C ARG A 84 -1.35 8.62 -14.70
N TYR A 85 -1.40 8.86 -16.01
CA TYR A 85 -1.61 7.80 -17.01
C TYR A 85 -0.54 6.70 -16.92
N LYS A 86 0.75 7.08 -16.81
CA LYS A 86 1.86 6.11 -16.73
C LYS A 86 1.81 5.27 -15.45
N VAL A 87 1.53 5.88 -14.31
CA VAL A 87 1.41 5.17 -13.02
C VAL A 87 0.23 4.20 -13.05
N ASN A 88 -0.95 4.66 -13.49
CA ASN A 88 -2.15 3.82 -13.58
C ASN A 88 -1.91 2.63 -14.52
N LYS A 89 -1.27 2.86 -15.68
CA LYS A 89 -0.92 1.79 -16.61
C LYS A 89 0.07 0.78 -16.01
N LYS A 90 1.07 1.25 -15.26
CA LYS A 90 2.09 0.40 -14.64
C LYS A 90 1.54 -0.44 -13.49
N LEU A 91 0.62 0.12 -12.69
CA LEU A 91 0.04 -0.54 -11.51
C LEU A 91 -1.29 -1.27 -11.81
N SER A 92 -1.76 -1.21 -13.06
CA SER A 92 -3.01 -1.86 -13.47
C SER A 92 -3.03 -3.36 -13.12
N LEU A 93 -4.08 -3.77 -12.41
CA LEU A 93 -4.30 -5.17 -12.01
C LEU A 93 -4.46 -6.09 -13.22
N LYS A 94 -5.04 -5.60 -14.33
CA LYS A 94 -5.19 -6.35 -15.59
C LYS A 94 -3.86 -6.89 -16.10
N THR A 95 -2.80 -6.08 -15.99
CA THR A 95 -1.46 -6.50 -16.43
C THR A 95 -0.79 -7.46 -15.45
N ARG A 96 -1.13 -7.36 -14.15
CA ARG A 96 -0.50 -8.16 -13.09
C ARG A 96 -1.11 -9.54 -12.92
N LEU A 97 -2.41 -9.67 -13.17
CA LEU A 97 -3.15 -10.93 -13.01
C LEU A 97 -2.96 -11.88 -14.20
N LEU A 98 -2.66 -11.38 -15.40
CA LEU A 98 -2.55 -12.21 -16.59
C LEU A 98 -1.42 -13.25 -16.43
N GLY A 99 -1.76 -14.53 -16.65
CA GLY A 99 -0.84 -15.65 -16.50
C GLY A 99 -0.60 -16.10 -15.05
N GLN A 100 -1.26 -15.48 -14.07
CA GLN A 100 -1.24 -15.91 -12.68
C GLN A 100 -2.37 -16.91 -12.40
N THR A 101 -2.19 -17.71 -11.35
CA THR A 101 -3.22 -18.63 -10.83
C THR A 101 -3.97 -17.97 -9.69
N LEU A 102 -5.30 -18.02 -9.72
CA LEU A 102 -6.14 -17.41 -8.68
C LEU A 102 -5.97 -18.14 -7.33
N ALA A 103 -5.68 -17.37 -6.28
CA ALA A 103 -5.58 -17.88 -4.91
C ALA A 103 -6.96 -18.19 -4.28
N GLU A 104 -7.99 -17.50 -4.74
CA GLU A 104 -9.37 -17.60 -4.25
C GLU A 104 -10.38 -17.54 -5.40
N THR A 105 -11.61 -17.97 -5.13
CA THR A 105 -12.71 -17.90 -6.08
C THR A 105 -13.22 -16.48 -6.15
N LEU A 106 -13.27 -15.92 -7.36
CA LEU A 106 -13.77 -14.56 -7.60
C LEU A 106 -15.24 -14.65 -7.99
N ALA A 107 -16.08 -13.91 -7.26
CA ALA A 107 -17.50 -13.79 -7.53
C ALA A 107 -17.89 -12.31 -7.73
N ASP A 108 -18.95 -12.10 -8.48
CA ASP A 108 -19.57 -10.78 -8.62
C ASP A 108 -20.09 -10.31 -7.25
N PRO A 109 -19.68 -9.13 -6.76
CA PRO A 109 -20.07 -8.64 -5.44
C PRO A 109 -21.57 -8.36 -5.33
N ASP A 110 -22.27 -8.08 -6.44
CA ASP A 110 -23.69 -7.73 -6.45
C ASP A 110 -24.58 -8.97 -6.64
N THR A 111 -24.17 -9.90 -7.50
CA THR A 111 -25.00 -11.08 -7.85
C THR A 111 -24.57 -12.37 -7.15
N GLY A 112 -23.34 -12.43 -6.65
CA GLY A 112 -22.74 -13.64 -6.08
C GLY A 112 -22.40 -14.71 -7.12
N GLU A 113 -22.55 -14.42 -8.42
CA GLU A 113 -22.19 -15.37 -9.47
C GLU A 113 -20.67 -15.58 -9.53
N VAL A 114 -20.24 -16.83 -9.59
CA VAL A 114 -18.81 -17.18 -9.67
C VAL A 114 -18.27 -16.83 -11.06
N ILE A 115 -17.33 -15.89 -11.12
CA ILE A 115 -16.70 -15.43 -12.35
C ILE A 115 -15.52 -16.32 -12.74
N ALA A 116 -14.71 -16.70 -11.75
CA ALA A 116 -13.52 -17.54 -11.92
C ALA A 116 -13.22 -18.33 -10.64
N GLN A 117 -12.79 -19.59 -10.77
CA GLN A 117 -12.57 -20.46 -9.62
C GLN A 117 -11.15 -20.36 -9.06
N LYS A 118 -11.00 -20.65 -7.76
CA LYS A 118 -9.69 -20.86 -7.14
C LYS A 118 -8.89 -21.90 -7.93
N GLY A 119 -7.61 -21.62 -8.19
CA GLY A 119 -6.72 -22.50 -8.94
C GLY A 119 -6.82 -22.36 -10.46
N GLU A 120 -7.76 -21.55 -10.97
CA GLU A 120 -7.84 -21.25 -12.40
C GLU A 120 -6.73 -20.28 -12.82
N MET A 121 -6.09 -20.55 -13.96
CA MET A 121 -5.10 -19.64 -14.54
C MET A 121 -5.80 -18.53 -15.32
N VAL A 122 -5.44 -17.29 -15.03
CA VAL A 122 -6.03 -16.11 -15.67
C VAL A 122 -5.48 -15.96 -17.09
N ASN A 123 -6.19 -16.55 -18.05
CA ASN A 123 -5.94 -16.38 -19.48
C ASN A 123 -6.69 -15.16 -20.04
N LYS A 124 -6.59 -14.93 -21.36
CA LYS A 124 -7.24 -13.78 -22.02
C LYS A 124 -8.76 -13.78 -21.89
N ASP A 125 -9.40 -14.94 -21.78
CA ASP A 125 -10.87 -15.04 -21.72
C ASP A 125 -11.39 -14.85 -20.29
N VAL A 126 -10.71 -15.42 -19.29
CA VAL A 126 -10.97 -15.11 -17.87
C VAL A 126 -10.73 -13.62 -17.61
N MET A 127 -9.65 -13.06 -18.17
CA MET A 127 -9.35 -11.63 -18.03
C MET A 127 -10.45 -10.73 -18.61
N LYS A 128 -11.09 -11.10 -19.73
CA LYS A 128 -12.21 -10.33 -20.29
C LYS A 128 -13.40 -10.27 -19.33
N LYS A 129 -13.69 -11.37 -18.63
CA LYS A 129 -14.75 -11.43 -17.62
C LYS A 129 -14.40 -10.53 -16.41
N LEU A 130 -13.17 -10.64 -15.92
CA LEU A 130 -12.69 -9.83 -14.78
C LEU A 130 -12.53 -8.34 -15.09
N ALA A 131 -12.27 -7.98 -16.36
CA ALA A 131 -11.96 -6.61 -16.75
C ALA A 131 -13.09 -5.60 -16.52
N VAL A 132 -14.32 -6.04 -16.29
CA VAL A 132 -15.46 -5.19 -15.94
C VAL A 132 -15.37 -4.69 -14.49
N PHE A 133 -14.67 -5.45 -13.63
CA PHE A 133 -14.52 -5.19 -12.20
C PHE A 133 -13.16 -4.53 -11.83
N LEU A 134 -12.26 -4.37 -12.82
CA LEU A 134 -10.89 -3.86 -12.67
C LEU A 134 -10.69 -2.55 -13.44
#